data_AF-A1T0K2-F1
#
_entry.id   AF-A1T0K2-F1
#
_cell.length_a   1.000
_cell.length_b   1.000
_cell.length_c   1.000
_cell.angle_alpha   90.00
_cell.angle_beta   90.00
_cell.angle_gamma   90.00
#
_symmetry.space_group_name_H-M   'P 1'
#
loop_
_entity.id
_entity.type
_entity.pdbx_description
1 polymer ?
#
loop_
_entity_poly.entity_id
_entity_poly.type
_entity_poly.pdbx_seq_one_letter_code
_entity_poly.pdbx_strand_id
1 'polypeptide(L)'
;MRDNALQQSYIKQVKLLTGGLQRATEHEDLDQISKYEAVIEKLLTDLAGKEIPPALRLALSKLKVQHEQTSEIITEKLNDVKSALVNLNKSKKRMGAYSQSSITNIIVKA
;
A
#
# COMPACT_ATOMS: atom_id res chain seq x y z
N MET A 1 28.96 28.38 -1.35
CA MET A 1 28.66 27.54 -0.16
C MET A 1 27.17 27.33 0.13
N ARG A 2 26.21 28.01 -0.53
CA ARG A 2 24.75 27.86 -0.26
C ARG A 2 24.11 26.56 -0.78
N ASP A 3 24.60 25.96 -1.87
CA ASP A 3 23.98 24.76 -2.46
C ASP A 3 24.09 23.49 -1.62
N ASN A 4 25.11 23.41 -0.75
CA ASN A 4 25.38 22.21 0.04
C ASN A 4 24.33 22.02 1.15
N ALA A 5 23.81 23.10 1.74
CA ALA A 5 22.80 23.03 2.80
C ALA A 5 21.44 22.53 2.28
N LEU A 6 21.03 22.98 1.08
CA LEU A 6 19.81 22.51 0.42
C LEU A 6 19.91 21.04 0.03
N GLN A 7 21.06 20.61 -0.52
CA GLN A 7 21.29 19.21 -0.87
C GLN A 7 21.26 18.29 0.37
N GLN A 8 21.89 18.72 1.47
CA GLN A 8 21.84 17.97 2.75
C GLN A 8 20.42 17.90 3.32
N SER A 9 19.62 18.95 3.16
CA SER A 9 18.21 18.96 3.55
C SER A 9 17.39 17.93 2.78
N TYR A 10 17.51 17.89 1.45
CA TYR A 10 16.85 16.87 0.63
C TYR A 10 17.30 15.45 0.99
N ILE A 11 18.60 15.23 1.20
CA ILE A 11 19.11 13.90 1.61
C ILE A 11 18.51 13.48 2.96
N LYS A 12 18.42 14.40 3.92
CA LYS A 12 17.81 14.13 5.23
C LYS A 12 16.33 13.82 5.08
N GLN A 13 15.61 14.57 4.25
CA GLN A 13 14.20 14.35 3.97
C GLN A 13 13.97 12.98 3.33
N VAL A 14 14.74 12.61 2.32
CA VAL A 14 14.65 11.29 1.66
C VAL A 14 14.91 10.16 2.65
N LYS A 15 15.94 10.27 3.50
CA LYS A 15 16.21 9.26 4.55
C LYS A 15 15.07 9.12 5.55
N LEU A 16 14.46 10.24 5.97
CA LEU A 16 13.31 10.23 6.86
C LEU A 16 12.10 9.58 6.20
N LEU A 17 11.86 9.85 4.91
CA LEU A 17 10.79 9.21 4.15
C LEU A 17 11.04 7.70 4.01
N THR A 18 12.26 7.27 3.71
CA THR A 18 12.60 5.84 3.62
C THR A 18 12.32 5.12 4.94
N GLY A 19 12.80 5.65 6.06
CA GLY A 19 12.57 5.04 7.38
C GLY A 19 11.13 5.20 7.90
N GLY A 20 10.41 6.22 7.46
CA GLY A 20 8.98 6.40 7.73
C GLY A 20 8.14 5.36 6.99
N LEU A 21 8.38 5.21 5.69
CA LEU A 21 7.70 4.24 4.82
C LEU A 21 7.96 2.81 5.29
N GLN A 22 9.21 2.48 5.66
CA GLN A 22 9.55 1.18 6.21
C GLN A 22 8.73 0.87 7.48
N ARG A 23 8.72 1.78 8.47
CA ARG A 23 7.95 1.57 9.72
C ARG A 23 6.46 1.49 9.47
N ALA A 24 5.91 2.34 8.60
CA ALA A 24 4.50 2.29 8.26
C ALA A 24 4.13 0.95 7.59
N THR A 25 5.04 0.39 6.79
CA THR A 25 4.88 -0.94 6.18
C THR A 25 4.92 -2.04 7.24
N GLU A 26 5.90 -2.00 8.16
CA GLU A 26 6.03 -2.96 9.27
C GLU A 26 4.80 -2.96 10.19
N HIS A 27 4.20 -1.79 10.41
CA HIS A 27 2.99 -1.62 11.22
C HIS A 27 1.69 -1.74 10.42
N GLU A 28 1.77 -2.00 9.12
CA GLU A 28 0.62 -2.15 8.23
C GLU A 28 -0.31 -0.92 8.18
N ASP A 29 0.23 0.26 8.48
CA ASP A 29 -0.52 1.51 8.53
C ASP A 29 -0.69 2.10 7.12
N LEU A 30 -1.75 1.68 6.44
CA LEU A 30 -2.05 2.09 5.06
C LEU A 30 -2.27 3.61 4.92
N ASP A 31 -2.78 4.28 5.95
CA ASP A 31 -3.01 5.74 5.94
C ASP A 31 -1.67 6.49 5.98
N GLN A 32 -0.75 6.07 6.86
CA GLN A 32 0.62 6.58 6.87
C GLN A 32 1.35 6.33 5.56
N ILE A 33 1.23 5.12 5.00
CA ILE A 33 1.87 4.78 3.72
C ILE A 33 1.36 5.72 2.63
N SER A 34 0.04 5.90 2.50
CA SER A 34 -0.55 6.81 1.50
C SER A 34 -0.06 8.25 1.66
N LYS A 35 0.08 8.74 2.90
CA LYS A 35 0.65 10.07 3.18
C LYS A 35 2.11 10.17 2.75
N TYR A 36 2.92 9.14 3.01
CA TYR A 36 4.31 9.12 2.57
C TYR A 36 4.43 9.09 1.06
N GLU A 37 3.59 8.32 0.36
CA GLU A 37 3.55 8.30 -1.11
C GLU A 37 3.29 9.69 -1.70
N ALA A 38 2.28 10.41 -1.21
CA ALA A 38 1.99 11.77 -1.68
C ALA A 38 3.18 12.73 -1.49
N VAL A 39 3.93 12.57 -0.38
CA VAL A 39 5.13 13.38 -0.13
C VAL A 39 6.29 12.98 -1.05
N ILE A 40 6.43 11.69 -1.36
CA ILE A 40 7.43 11.18 -2.30
C ILE A 40 7.14 11.71 -3.71
N GLU A 41 5.91 11.64 -4.19
CA GLU A 41 5.50 12.18 -5.50
C GLU A 41 5.82 13.67 -5.61
N LYS A 42 5.49 14.44 -4.57
CA LYS A 42 5.82 15.87 -4.53
C LYS A 42 7.33 16.11 -4.59
N LEU A 43 8.10 15.34 -3.83
CA LEU A 43 9.56 15.46 -3.81
C LEU A 43 10.18 15.09 -5.17
N LEU A 44 9.68 14.05 -5.84
CA LEU A 44 10.12 13.68 -7.18
C LEU A 44 9.77 14.75 -8.21
N THR A 45 8.59 15.35 -8.11
CA THR A 45 8.17 16.48 -8.95
C THR A 45 9.08 17.69 -8.74
N ASP A 46 9.39 18.01 -7.49
CA ASP A 46 10.28 19.13 -7.15
C ASP A 46 11.72 18.91 -7.62
N LEU A 47 12.16 17.66 -7.73
CA LEU A 47 13.50 17.30 -8.21
C LEU A 47 13.54 17.07 -9.73
N ALA A 48 12.40 17.05 -10.41
CA ALA A 48 12.33 16.84 -11.86
C ALA A 48 13.08 17.96 -12.60
N GLY A 49 13.95 17.57 -13.53
CA GLY A 49 14.74 18.51 -14.34
C GLY A 49 15.89 19.22 -13.61
N LYS A 50 16.13 18.92 -12.32
CA LYS A 50 17.27 19.46 -11.57
C LYS A 50 18.45 18.50 -11.62
N GLU A 51 19.68 19.03 -11.59
CA GLU A 51 20.86 18.20 -11.40
C GLU A 51 20.84 17.55 -10.02
N ILE A 52 20.84 16.22 -9.99
CA ILE A 52 20.81 15.44 -8.75
C ILE A 52 22.24 15.03 -8.37
N PRO A 53 22.76 15.51 -7.23
CA PRO A 53 24.08 15.12 -6.75
C PRO A 53 24.17 13.60 -6.48
N PRO A 54 25.37 12.98 -6.60
CA PRO A 54 25.53 11.54 -6.37
C PRO A 54 25.02 11.05 -5.01
N ALA A 55 25.22 11.83 -3.95
CA ALA A 55 24.77 11.48 -2.60
C ALA A 55 23.23 11.46 -2.47
N LEU A 56 22.54 12.40 -3.13
CA LEU A 56 21.08 12.43 -3.19
C LEU A 56 20.54 11.30 -4.06
N ARG A 57 21.21 10.99 -5.17
CA ARG A 57 20.87 9.85 -6.03
C ARG A 57 20.94 8.52 -5.27
N LEU A 58 21.97 8.33 -4.44
CA LEU A 58 22.08 7.15 -3.59
C LEU A 58 20.93 7.06 -2.58
N ALA A 59 20.54 8.17 -1.96
CA ALA A 59 19.42 8.22 -1.03
C ALA A 59 18.08 7.90 -1.73
N LEU A 60 17.86 8.47 -2.92
CA LEU A 60 16.67 8.20 -3.73
C LEU A 60 16.60 6.73 -4.21
N SER A 61 17.75 6.13 -4.53
CA SER A 61 17.81 4.70 -4.87
C SER A 61 17.35 3.82 -3.70
N LYS A 62 17.78 4.12 -2.47
CA LYS A 62 17.30 3.41 -1.27
C LYS A 62 15.79 3.61 -1.05
N LEU A 63 15.30 4.84 -1.23
CA LEU A 63 13.87 5.12 -1.14
C LEU A 63 13.07 4.33 -2.18
N LYS A 64 13.57 4.23 -3.41
CA LYS A 64 12.94 3.44 -4.48
C LYS A 64 12.85 1.96 -4.10
N VAL A 65 13.93 1.35 -3.62
CA VAL A 65 13.92 -0.05 -3.20
C VAL A 65 12.91 -0.28 -2.08
N GLN A 66 12.84 0.63 -1.10
CA GLN A 66 11.86 0.53 -0.02
C GLN A 66 10.42 0.66 -0.53
N HIS A 67 10.17 1.57 -1.48
CA HIS A 67 8.87 1.72 -2.11
C HIS A 67 8.45 0.45 -2.86
N GLU A 68 9.34 -0.14 -3.65
CA GLU A 68 9.08 -1.40 -4.36
C GLU A 68 8.69 -2.53 -3.38
N GLN A 69 9.44 -2.69 -2.29
CA GLN A 69 9.12 -3.67 -1.24
C GLN A 69 7.76 -3.40 -0.59
N THR A 70 7.47 -2.13 -0.30
CA THR A 70 6.19 -1.71 0.31
C THR A 70 5.03 -2.03 -0.64
N SER A 71 5.20 -1.76 -1.93
CA SER A 71 4.21 -2.04 -2.97
C SER A 71 3.94 -3.54 -3.12
N GLU A 72 4.98 -4.38 -3.07
CA GLU A 72 4.83 -5.84 -3.11
C GLU A 72 4.00 -6.35 -1.93
N ILE A 73 4.32 -5.92 -0.71
CA ILE A 73 3.60 -6.31 0.51
C ILE A 73 2.13 -5.89 0.45
N ILE A 74 1.85 -4.66 0.01
CA ILE A 74 0.46 -4.17 -0.14
C ILE A 74 -0.29 -4.97 -1.20
N THR A 75 0.38 -5.31 -2.31
CA THR A 75 -0.23 -6.09 -3.40
C THR A 75 -0.60 -7.50 -2.92
N GLU A 76 0.26 -8.14 -2.13
CA GLU A 76 -0.03 -9.44 -1.52
C GLU A 76 -1.27 -9.36 -0.61
N LYS A 77 -1.34 -8.36 0.26
CA LYS A 77 -2.51 -8.15 1.13
C LYS A 77 -3.79 -7.87 0.36
N LEU A 78 -3.73 -7.10 -0.71
CA LEU A 78 -4.88 -6.86 -1.57
C LEU A 78 -5.40 -8.17 -2.19
N ASN A 79 -4.51 -9.07 -2.58
CA ASN A 79 -4.88 -10.38 -3.09
C ASN A 79 -5.53 -11.27 -2.02
N ASP A 80 -5.04 -11.21 -0.78
CA ASP A 80 -5.63 -11.92 0.36
C ASP A 80 -7.05 -11.41 0.67
N VAL A 81 -7.22 -10.09 0.75
CA VAL A 81 -8.54 -9.46 0.97
C VAL A 81 -9.49 -9.82 -0.16
N LYS A 82 -9.04 -9.79 -1.42
CA LYS A 82 -9.84 -10.18 -2.58
C LYS A 82 -10.27 -11.65 -2.49
N SER A 83 -9.36 -12.54 -2.11
CA SER A 83 -9.64 -13.96 -1.93
C SER A 83 -10.62 -14.21 -0.79
N ALA A 84 -10.45 -13.52 0.34
CA ALA A 84 -11.37 -13.56 1.47
C ALA A 84 -12.78 -13.07 1.06
N LEU A 85 -12.87 -11.99 0.28
CA LEU A 85 -14.14 -11.45 -0.21
C LEU A 85 -14.86 -12.43 -1.15
N VAL A 86 -14.12 -13.11 -2.05
CA VAL A 86 -14.67 -14.15 -2.93
C VAL A 86 -15.21 -15.31 -2.10
N ASN A 87 -14.48 -15.75 -1.08
CA ASN A 87 -14.91 -16.82 -0.19
C ASN A 87 -16.15 -16.44 0.64
N LEU A 88 -16.19 -15.21 1.14
CA LEU A 88 -17.36 -14.66 1.84
C LEU A 88 -18.59 -14.66 0.94
N ASN A 89 -18.45 -14.20 -0.31
CA ASN A 89 -19.55 -14.19 -1.29
C ASN A 89 -20.03 -15.60 -1.63
N LYS A 90 -19.12 -16.57 -1.78
CA LYS A 90 -19.48 -17.99 -1.96
C LYS A 90 -20.23 -18.53 -0.73
N SER A 91 -19.76 -18.19 0.47
CA SER A 91 -20.41 -18.59 1.72
C SER A 91 -21.83 -18.01 1.82
N LYS A 92 -22.00 -16.72 1.56
CA LYS A 92 -23.30 -16.03 1.52
C LYS A 92 -24.26 -16.65 0.50
N LYS A 93 -23.77 -16.99 -0.70
CA LYS A 93 -24.58 -17.69 -1.71
C LYS A 93 -25.03 -19.08 -1.24
N ARG A 94 -24.15 -19.86 -0.61
CA ARG A 94 -24.51 -21.17 -0.03
C ARG A 94 -25.58 -21.01 1.05
N MET A 95 -25.41 -20.07 1.98
CA MET A 95 -26.41 -19.82 3.03
C MET A 95 -27.78 -19.42 2.47
N GLY A 96 -27.82 -18.58 1.43
CA GLY A 96 -29.07 -18.21 0.74
C GLY A 96 -29.73 -19.38 0.01
N ALA A 97 -28.95 -20.33 -0.52
CA ALA A 97 -29.49 -21.56 -1.12
C ALA A 97 -30.12 -22.48 -0.06
N TYR A 98 -29.50 -22.61 1.11
CA TYR A 98 -30.07 -23.40 2.21
C TYR A 98 -31.32 -22.76 2.84
N SER A 99 -31.46 -21.43 2.84
CA SER A 99 -32.68 -20.77 3.36
C SER A 99 -33.89 -20.87 2.42
N GLN A 100 -33.69 -21.08 1.11
CA GLN A 100 -34.80 -21.34 0.17
C GLN A 100 -35.23 -22.80 0.11
N SER A 101 -34.36 -23.76 0.49
CA SER A 101 -34.64 -25.18 0.27
C SER A 101 -35.55 -25.85 1.32
N SER A 102 -36.09 -25.11 2.30
CA SER A 102 -36.95 -25.65 3.38
C SER A 102 -38.45 -25.34 3.27
N ILE A 103 -38.92 -24.67 2.21
CA ILE A 103 -40.37 -24.51 1.97
C ILE A 103 -40.84 -25.54 0.95
N THR A 104 -40.60 -26.81 1.22
CA THR A 104 -41.34 -27.87 0.52
C THR A 104 -42.67 -28.03 1.26
N ASN A 105 -43.75 -27.44 0.73
CA ASN A 105 -45.10 -27.70 1.24
C ASN A 105 -45.42 -29.18 1.02
N ILE A 106 -45.13 -30.02 2.02
CA ILE A 106 -45.59 -31.41 2.04
C ILE A 106 -47.10 -31.34 2.19
N ILE A 107 -47.84 -31.46 1.09
CA ILE A 107 -49.27 -31.71 1.11
C ILE A 107 -49.45 -33.16 1.54
N VAL A 108 -49.59 -33.38 2.86
CA VAL A 108 -50.05 -34.67 3.38
C VAL A 108 -51.55 -34.77 3.05
N LYS A 109 -51.88 -35.62 2.09
CA LYS A 109 -53.28 -35.97 1.78
C LYS A 109 -53.76 -36.91 2.90
N ALA A 110 -54.78 -36.48 3.65
CA ALA A 110 -55.43 -37.28 4.69
C ALA A 110 -56.18 -38.48 4.11
#